data_AF-R0KH78-F1
#
_entry.id   AF-R0KH78-F1
#
_cell.length_a   1.000
_cell.length_b   1.000
_cell.length_c   1.000
_cell.angle_alpha   90.00
_cell.angle_beta   90.00
_cell.angle_gamma   90.00
#
_symmetry.space_group_name_H-M   'P 1'
#
loop_
_entity.id
_entity.type
_entity.pdbx_description
1 polymer ?
#
loop_
_entity_poly.entity_id
_entity_poly.type
_entity_poly.pdbx_seq_one_letter_code
_entity_poly.pdbx_strand_id
1 'polypeptide(L)'
;MDPFEPLGRALPRKVRHVPYRLDYGKTETHADFLPTSGAVVVVICATPNVLGYHAQAFEKQLQFARGIAREIKENDSVAGIPMVVLIVSDDATGKAYVNAAADVPALVTVGDYTAAALSNAVRVLFGM
;
A
#
# COMPACT_ATOMS: atom_id res chain seq x y z
N MET A 1 1.62 -18.51 1.45
CA MET A 1 1.47 -17.87 0.12
C MET A 1 1.23 -16.39 0.37
N ASP A 2 1.80 -15.52 -0.47
CA ASP A 2 1.64 -14.06 -0.33
C ASP A 2 0.20 -13.65 -0.70
N PRO A 3 -0.58 -13.07 0.23
CA PRO A 3 -1.98 -12.71 -0.04
C PRO A 3 -2.13 -11.63 -1.11
N PHE A 4 -1.07 -10.89 -1.44
CA PHE A 4 -1.08 -9.83 -2.45
C PHE A 4 -0.51 -10.24 -3.81
N GLU A 5 -0.13 -11.52 -3.98
CA GLU A 5 0.25 -12.06 -5.28
C GLU A 5 -0.83 -11.79 -6.36
N PRO A 6 -2.15 -11.93 -6.09
CA PRO A 6 -3.18 -11.61 -7.08
C PRO A 6 -3.17 -10.14 -7.53
N LEU A 7 -2.85 -9.20 -6.63
CA LEU A 7 -2.70 -7.78 -6.96
C LEU A 7 -1.55 -7.58 -7.96
N GLY A 8 -0.39 -8.19 -7.67
CA GLY A 8 0.78 -8.15 -8.54
C GLY A 8 0.52 -8.73 -9.93
N ARG A 9 -0.23 -9.83 -10.02
CA ARG A 9 -0.59 -10.47 -11.29
C ARG A 9 -1.61 -9.68 -12.11
N ALA A 10 -2.50 -8.94 -11.46
CA ALA A 10 -3.52 -8.15 -12.14
C ALA A 10 -2.97 -6.86 -12.75
N LEU A 11 -1.80 -6.39 -12.27
CA LEU A 11 -1.18 -5.15 -12.76
C LEU A 11 -0.69 -5.30 -14.21
N PRO A 12 -0.99 -4.35 -15.11
CA PRO A 12 -0.68 -4.45 -16.54
C PRO A 12 0.81 -4.21 -16.87
N ARG A 13 1.67 -4.01 -15.87
CA ARG A 13 3.09 -3.68 -16.01
C ARG A 13 3.94 -4.58 -15.12
N LYS A 14 5.25 -4.61 -15.35
CA LYS A 14 6.20 -5.31 -14.48
C LYS A 14 6.14 -4.72 -13.06
N VAL A 15 5.72 -5.55 -12.10
CA VAL A 15 5.65 -5.19 -10.68
C VAL A 15 6.88 -5.73 -9.98
N ARG A 16 7.45 -4.92 -9.10
CA ARG A 16 8.41 -5.38 -8.11
C ARG A 16 7.74 -5.38 -6.76
N HIS A 17 7.40 -6.56 -6.25
CA HIS A 17 6.85 -6.68 -4.90
C HIS A 17 7.99 -6.62 -3.88
N VAL A 18 7.90 -5.68 -2.93
CA VAL A 18 8.85 -5.54 -1.82
C VAL A 18 8.07 -5.78 -0.53
N PRO A 19 8.33 -6.88 0.18
CA PRO A 19 7.55 -7.21 1.37
C PRO A 19 7.88 -6.25 2.52
N TYR A 20 6.85 -5.65 3.09
CA TYR A 20 6.93 -4.94 4.35
C TYR A 20 6.71 -5.91 5.51
N ARG A 21 7.57 -5.86 6.53
CA ARG A 21 7.40 -6.61 7.78
C ARG A 21 7.31 -5.65 8.96
N LEU A 22 6.31 -5.84 9.81
CA LEU A 22 6.05 -4.99 10.98
C LEU A 22 7.25 -4.89 11.96
N ASP A 23 8.09 -5.92 12.01
CA ASP A 23 9.26 -5.99 12.89
C ASP A 23 10.46 -5.18 12.37
N TYR A 24 10.57 -5.05 11.04
CA TYR A 24 11.74 -4.47 10.38
C TYR A 24 11.46 -3.09 9.77
N GLY A 25 10.20 -2.79 9.46
CA GLY A 25 9.83 -1.53 8.86
C GLY A 25 10.37 -1.37 7.43
N LYS A 26 10.80 -0.15 7.10
CA LYS A 26 11.46 0.15 5.83
C LYS A 26 12.87 -0.46 5.83
N THR A 27 13.18 -1.21 4.78
CA THR A 27 14.51 -1.83 4.55
C THR A 27 15.27 -1.13 3.43
N GLU A 28 16.57 -1.42 3.30
CA GLU A 28 17.42 -0.94 2.18
C GLU A 28 16.81 -1.29 0.81
N THR A 29 16.22 -2.49 0.69
CA THR A 29 15.52 -2.93 -0.52
C THR A 29 14.41 -1.95 -0.96
N HIS A 30 13.72 -1.31 -0.02
CA HIS A 30 12.71 -0.30 -0.36
C HIS A 30 13.37 0.98 -0.88
N ALA A 31 14.50 1.39 -0.30
CA ALA A 31 15.25 2.57 -0.72
C ALA A 31 15.89 2.36 -2.11
N ASP A 32 16.39 1.16 -2.40
CA ASP A 32 17.05 0.85 -3.68
C ASP A 32 16.08 0.87 -4.87
N PHE A 33 14.83 0.44 -4.66
CA PHE A 33 13.84 0.39 -5.74
C PHE A 33 13.07 1.67 -5.94
N LEU A 34 12.97 2.53 -4.93
CA LEU A 34 12.21 3.76 -5.04
C LEU A 34 12.68 4.64 -6.22
N PRO A 35 13.98 4.91 -6.44
CA PRO A 35 14.44 5.75 -7.56
C PRO A 35 14.21 5.19 -8.97
N THR A 36 13.99 3.88 -9.09
CA THR A 36 13.73 3.23 -10.38
C THR A 36 12.26 2.93 -10.62
N SER A 37 11.39 3.33 -9.69
CA SER A 37 9.95 3.06 -9.74
C SER A 37 9.23 4.10 -10.58
N GLY A 38 8.40 3.66 -11.53
CA GLY A 38 7.52 4.57 -12.29
C GLY A 38 6.25 4.96 -11.53
N ALA A 39 5.89 4.20 -10.49
CA ALA A 39 4.82 4.47 -9.56
C ALA A 39 5.00 3.59 -8.33
N VAL A 40 4.46 4.01 -7.18
CA VAL A 40 4.48 3.24 -5.93
C VAL A 40 3.05 2.96 -5.48
N VAL A 41 2.77 1.70 -5.17
CA VAL A 41 1.53 1.30 -4.49
C VAL A 41 1.92 0.73 -3.13
N VAL A 42 1.55 1.40 -2.05
CA VAL A 42 1.71 0.89 -0.69
C VAL A 42 0.41 0.26 -0.24
N VAL A 43 0.46 -1.02 0.13
CA VAL A 43 -0.71 -1.74 0.63
C VAL A 43 -0.74 -1.68 2.15
N ILE A 44 -1.85 -1.24 2.71
CA ILE A 44 -2.15 -1.27 4.15
C ILE A 44 -3.25 -2.31 4.37
N CYS A 45 -2.96 -3.38 5.11
CA CYS A 45 -3.95 -4.38 5.45
C CYS A 45 -4.36 -4.26 6.92
N ALA A 46 -5.64 -3.94 7.15
CA ALA A 46 -6.26 -3.74 8.45
C ALA A 46 -7.60 -4.50 8.54
N THR A 47 -7.59 -5.77 8.12
CA THR A 47 -8.74 -6.65 8.29
C THR A 47 -8.78 -7.24 9.71
N PRO A 48 -9.93 -7.74 10.19
CA PRO A 48 -10.05 -8.33 11.54
C PRO A 48 -9.03 -9.44 11.80
N ASN A 49 -8.71 -10.24 10.78
CA ASN A 49 -7.69 -11.28 10.87
C ASN A 49 -6.31 -10.67 11.20
N VAL A 50 -5.89 -9.63 10.47
CA VAL A 50 -4.58 -8.99 10.68
C VAL A 50 -4.52 -8.27 12.03
N LEU A 51 -5.58 -7.51 12.36
CA LEU A 51 -5.63 -6.74 13.61
C LEU A 51 -5.75 -7.64 14.84
N GLY A 52 -6.37 -8.81 14.70
CA GLY A 52 -6.43 -9.83 15.75
C GLY A 52 -5.05 -10.39 16.14
N TYR A 53 -4.11 -10.45 15.19
CA TYR A 53 -2.72 -10.85 15.45
C TYR A 53 -1.83 -9.66 15.86
N HIS A 54 -2.05 -8.49 15.25
CA HIS A 54 -1.23 -7.30 15.46
C HIS A 54 -2.12 -6.05 15.56
N ALA A 55 -2.50 -5.67 16.78
CA ALA A 55 -3.40 -4.54 17.02
C ALA A 55 -2.88 -3.19 16.48
N GLN A 56 -1.56 -3.00 16.40
CA GLN A 56 -0.92 -1.79 15.88
C GLN A 56 -0.54 -1.90 14.39
N ALA A 57 -1.04 -2.92 13.67
CA ALA A 57 -0.64 -3.15 12.29
C ALA A 57 -1.00 -1.97 11.39
N PHE A 58 -2.18 -1.37 11.57
CA PHE A 58 -2.61 -0.23 10.78
C PHE A 58 -1.68 0.97 10.97
N GLU A 59 -1.42 1.37 12.22
CA GLU A 59 -0.60 2.53 12.55
C GLU A 59 0.83 2.40 12.01
N LYS A 60 1.44 1.21 12.15
CA LYS A 60 2.79 0.94 11.65
C LYS A 60 2.87 0.98 10.13
N GLN A 61 1.90 0.39 9.44
CA GLN A 61 1.81 0.41 7.98
C GLN A 61 1.56 1.83 7.45
N LEU A 62 0.70 2.60 8.14
CA LEU A 62 0.45 4.00 7.81
C LEU A 62 1.68 4.88 8.02
N GLN A 63 2.42 4.67 9.11
CA GLN A 63 3.69 5.36 9.35
C GLN A 63 4.72 5.04 8.25
N PHE A 64 4.76 3.78 7.80
CA PHE A 64 5.59 3.39 6.66
C PHE A 64 5.17 4.12 5.37
N ALA A 65 3.88 4.14 5.04
CA ALA A 65 3.35 4.86 3.88
C ALA A 65 3.70 6.35 3.91
N ARG A 66 3.53 7.01 5.07
CA ARG A 66 3.92 8.41 5.29
C ARG A 66 5.42 8.63 5.11
N GLY A 67 6.24 7.69 5.58
CA GLY A 67 7.69 7.72 5.40
C GLY A 67 8.09 7.75 3.93
N ILE A 68 7.47 6.89 3.10
CA ILE A 68 7.68 6.86 1.65
C ILE A 68 7.16 8.15 0.99
N ALA A 69 5.96 8.61 1.34
CA ALA A 69 5.39 9.83 0.78
C ALA A 69 6.27 11.06 1.07
N ARG A 70 6.83 11.15 2.28
CA ARG A 70 7.76 12.20 2.67
C ARG A 70 9.06 12.13 1.87
N GLU A 71 9.63 10.95 1.69
CA GLU A 71 10.85 10.76 0.90
C GLU A 71 10.65 11.14 -0.57
N ILE A 72 9.53 10.75 -1.19
CA ILE A 72 9.15 11.17 -2.54
C ILE A 72 9.05 12.70 -2.64
N LYS A 73 8.59 13.36 -1.58
CA LYS A 73 8.44 14.82 -1.55
C LYS A 73 9.76 15.57 -1.30
N GLU A 74 10.65 15.02 -0.48
CA GLU A 74 11.85 15.71 0.02
C GLU A 74 13.12 15.38 -0.76
N ASN A 75 13.15 14.29 -1.54
CA ASN A 75 14.34 13.85 -2.26
C ASN A 75 14.17 14.04 -3.78
N ASP A 76 14.95 14.95 -4.35
CA ASP A 76 14.93 15.30 -5.78
C ASP A 76 15.14 14.11 -6.71
N SER A 77 15.91 13.09 -6.29
CA SER A 77 16.15 11.89 -7.10
C SER A 77 14.92 11.00 -7.29
N VAL A 78 13.89 11.20 -6.45
CA VAL A 78 12.61 10.47 -6.49
C VAL A 78 11.41 11.41 -6.56
N ALA A 79 11.65 12.71 -6.75
CA ALA A 79 10.62 13.72 -6.82
C ALA A 79 9.69 13.46 -8.00
N GLY A 80 8.38 13.49 -7.71
CA GLY A 80 7.34 13.31 -8.72
C GLY A 80 6.96 11.86 -9.03
N ILE A 81 7.53 10.85 -8.35
CA ILE A 81 7.04 9.48 -8.45
C ILE A 81 5.61 9.42 -7.87
N PRO A 82 4.60 9.04 -8.66
CA PRO A 82 3.23 8.96 -8.15
C PRO A 82 3.12 7.84 -7.13
N MET A 83 2.46 8.14 -6.01
CA MET A 83 2.22 7.18 -4.93
C MET A 83 0.72 7.04 -4.70
N VAL A 84 0.27 5.80 -4.54
CA VAL A 84 -1.08 5.46 -4.11
C VAL A 84 -0.99 4.55 -2.89
N VAL A 85 -1.87 4.76 -1.91
CA VAL A 85 -2.06 3.83 -0.79
C VAL A 85 -3.34 3.05 -1.01
N LEU A 86 -3.22 1.72 -1.02
CA LEU A 86 -4.32 0.77 -1.11
C LEU A 86 -4.65 0.27 0.31
N ILE A 87 -5.78 0.69 0.87
CA ILE A 87 -6.25 0.24 2.18
C ILE A 87 -7.18 -0.96 1.98
N VAL A 88 -6.80 -2.09 2.56
CA VAL A 88 -7.62 -3.30 2.65
C VAL A 88 -8.17 -3.40 4.06
N SER A 89 -9.46 -3.18 4.22
CA SER A 89 -10.17 -3.19 5.51
C SER A 89 -11.61 -3.62 5.31
N ASP A 90 -12.27 -4.08 6.37
CA ASP A 90 -13.71 -4.28 6.29
C ASP A 90 -14.48 -2.95 6.18
N ASP A 91 -15.73 -3.03 5.72
CA ASP A 91 -16.59 -1.86 5.51
C ASP A 91 -16.91 -1.11 6.81
N ALA A 92 -16.88 -1.79 7.96
CA ALA A 92 -17.22 -1.21 9.25
C ALA A 92 -16.13 -0.24 9.75
N THR A 93 -14.87 -0.56 9.49
CA THR A 93 -13.70 0.21 9.97
C THR A 93 -13.06 1.09 8.89
N GLY A 94 -13.33 0.83 7.62
CA GLY A 94 -12.69 1.50 6.48
C GLY A 94 -12.76 3.02 6.52
N LYS A 95 -13.88 3.60 6.98
CA LYS A 95 -14.02 5.07 7.07
C LYS A 95 -13.02 5.70 8.05
N ALA A 96 -12.74 5.04 9.17
CA ALA A 96 -11.77 5.54 10.16
C ALA A 96 -10.35 5.51 9.58
N TYR A 97 -10.00 4.45 8.86
CA TYR A 97 -8.69 4.30 8.22
C TYR A 97 -8.47 5.28 7.07
N VAL A 98 -9.49 5.53 6.26
CA VAL A 98 -9.45 6.57 5.21
C VAL A 98 -9.20 7.94 5.83
N ASN A 99 -9.93 8.30 6.89
CA ASN A 99 -9.74 9.57 7.59
C ASN A 99 -8.33 9.69 8.19
N ALA A 100 -7.82 8.60 8.78
CA ALA A 100 -6.50 8.57 9.38
C ALA A 100 -5.38 8.69 8.33
N ALA A 101 -5.63 8.32 7.08
CA ALA A 101 -4.68 8.37 5.97
C ALA A 101 -4.90 9.56 5.03
N ALA A 102 -5.74 10.55 5.39
CA ALA A 102 -6.11 11.66 4.51
C ALA A 102 -4.94 12.57 4.09
N ASP A 103 -3.78 12.44 4.74
CA ASP A 103 -2.55 13.17 4.43
C ASP A 103 -1.68 12.52 3.33
N VAL A 104 -2.02 11.31 2.87
CA VAL A 104 -1.31 10.65 1.76
C VAL A 104 -1.88 11.10 0.41
N PRO A 105 -1.08 11.09 -0.68
CA PRO A 105 -1.44 11.77 -1.93
C PRO A 105 -2.64 11.16 -2.67
N ALA A 106 -2.84 9.84 -2.58
CA ALA A 106 -3.97 9.16 -3.19
C ALA A 106 -4.34 7.90 -2.39
N LEU A 107 -5.65 7.66 -2.25
CA LEU A 107 -6.22 6.54 -1.50
C LEU A 107 -7.14 5.72 -2.39
N VAL A 108 -6.99 4.39 -2.33
CA VAL A 108 -7.96 3.42 -2.83
C VAL A 108 -8.30 2.46 -1.71
N THR A 109 -9.58 2.12 -1.56
CA THR A 109 -10.04 1.17 -0.54
C THR A 109 -10.60 -0.10 -1.17
N VAL A 110 -10.46 -1.20 -0.45
CA VAL A 110 -10.99 -2.52 -0.84
C VAL A 110 -11.50 -3.21 0.42
N GLY A 111 -12.69 -3.84 0.33
CA GLY A 111 -13.35 -4.52 1.45
C GLY A 111 -12.63 -5.78 1.94
N ASP A 112 -11.80 -6.40 1.11
CA ASP A 112 -11.04 -7.60 1.43
C ASP A 112 -9.80 -7.78 0.52
N TYR A 113 -9.00 -8.82 0.79
CA TYR A 113 -7.83 -9.21 -0.02
C TYR A 113 -8.08 -10.45 -0.89
N THR A 114 -9.34 -10.72 -1.25
CA THR A 114 -9.65 -11.79 -2.20
C THR A 114 -9.05 -11.47 -3.57
N ALA A 115 -8.75 -12.49 -4.37
CA ALA A 115 -8.19 -12.29 -5.71
C ALA A 115 -9.10 -11.41 -6.60
N ALA A 116 -10.42 -11.54 -6.45
CA ALA A 116 -11.40 -10.74 -7.18
C ALA A 116 -11.36 -9.27 -6.75
N ALA A 117 -11.35 -8.99 -5.44
CA ALA A 117 -11.33 -7.63 -4.93
C ALA A 117 -10.03 -6.91 -5.28
N LEU A 118 -8.88 -7.59 -5.16
CA LEU A 118 -7.58 -7.05 -5.56
C LEU A 118 -7.52 -6.78 -7.09
N SER A 119 -8.09 -7.67 -7.91
CA SER A 119 -8.15 -7.44 -9.37
C SER A 119 -9.04 -6.25 -9.73
N ASN A 120 -10.16 -6.08 -9.03
CA ASN A 120 -11.05 -4.92 -9.20
C ASN A 120 -10.36 -3.63 -8.75
N ALA A 121 -9.58 -3.65 -7.68
CA ALA A 121 -8.79 -2.51 -7.25
C ALA A 121 -7.80 -2.05 -8.33
N VAL A 122 -7.15 -2.99 -9.02
CA VAL A 122 -6.28 -2.66 -10.16
C VAL A 122 -7.07 -1.99 -11.29
N ARG A 123 -8.28 -2.48 -11.61
CA ARG A 123 -9.12 -1.85 -12.63
C ARG A 123 -9.43 -0.39 -12.28
N VAL A 124 -9.75 -0.11 -11.01
CA VAL A 124 -9.96 1.27 -10.53
C VAL A 124 -8.68 2.11 -10.64
N LEU A 125 -7.53 1.57 -10.21
CA LEU A 125 -6.24 2.28 -10.26
C LEU A 125 -5.80 2.66 -11.68
N PHE A 126 -6.22 1.89 -12.69
CA PHE A 126 -5.78 2.06 -14.09
C PHE A 126 -6.91 2.48 -15.04
N GLY A 127 -8.14 2.66 -14.55
CA GLY A 127 -9.29 3.07 -15.37
C GLY A 127 -9.72 2.05 -16.43
N MET A 128 -9.62 0.75 -16.12
CA MET A 128 -9.94 -0.36 -17.03
C MET A 128 -11.30 -1.01 -16.75
#